data_AF-A0A8S3JWB3-F1
#
_entry.id   AF-A0A8S3JWB3-F1
#
_cell.length_a   1.000
_cell.length_b   1.000
_cell.length_c   1.000
_cell.angle_alpha   90.00
_cell.angle_beta   90.00
_cell.angle_gamma   90.00
#
_symmetry.space_group_name_H-M   'P 1'
#
loop_
_entity.id
_entity.type
_entity.pdbx_description
1 polymer ?
#
loop_
_entity_poly.entity_id
_entity_poly.type
_entity_poly.pdbx_seq_one_letter_code
_entity_poly.pdbx_strand_id
1 'polypeptide(L)'
;LKAPDQQDEGVWKYEHLRQFCLELNDLTVLLQKECLPETCSQMTATEQWIFLCAAHKNPKECPAIDYTRHTLDGAASLLNSNKYFPSR
;
A
#
# COMPACT_ATOMS: atom_id res chain seq x y z
N LEU A 1 -10.91 2.03 -14.95
CA LEU A 1 -12.09 1.18 -14.70
C LEU A 1 -13.26 2.08 -14.37
N LYS A 2 -14.41 1.93 -15.05
CA LYS A 2 -15.64 2.63 -14.69
C LYS A 2 -16.49 1.70 -13.83
N ALA A 3 -17.19 2.26 -12.83
CA ALA A 3 -18.17 1.50 -12.07
C ALA A 3 -19.27 1.00 -13.03
N PRO A 4 -19.73 -0.25 -12.90
CA PRO A 4 -20.91 -0.72 -13.61
C PRO A 4 -22.14 0.14 -13.29
N ASP A 5 -23.10 0.17 -14.21
CA ASP A 5 -24.38 0.86 -13.96
C ASP A 5 -25.04 0.27 -12.71
N GLN A 6 -25.71 1.14 -11.92
CA GLN A 6 -26.40 0.81 -10.67
C GLN A 6 -25.50 0.41 -9.48
N GLN A 7 -24.17 0.44 -9.62
CA GLN A 7 -23.25 0.28 -8.49
C GLN A 7 -22.86 1.62 -7.87
N ASP A 8 -22.73 1.64 -6.54
CA ASP A 8 -22.19 2.81 -5.84
C ASP A 8 -20.70 2.99 -6.18
N GLU A 9 -20.32 4.18 -6.63
CA GLU A 9 -18.95 4.46 -7.08
C GLU A 9 -17.94 4.38 -5.92
N GLY A 10 -18.35 4.75 -4.71
CA GLY A 10 -17.51 4.68 -3.51
C GLY A 10 -17.21 3.24 -3.13
N VAL A 11 -18.24 2.39 -3.07
CA VAL A 11 -18.12 0.94 -2.84
C VAL A 11 -17.27 0.29 -3.93
N TRP A 12 -17.49 0.66 -5.20
CA TRP A 12 -16.69 0.13 -6.31
C TRP A 12 -15.19 0.42 -6.16
N LYS A 13 -14.83 1.67 -5.86
CA LYS A 13 -13.44 2.07 -5.61
C LYS A 13 -12.86 1.36 -4.39
N TYR A 14 -13.65 1.24 -3.32
CA TYR A 14 -13.24 0.57 -2.09
C TYR A 14 -12.89 -0.91 -2.34
N GLU A 15 -13.75 -1.66 -3.04
CA GLU A 15 -13.47 -3.08 -3.32
C GLU A 15 -12.25 -3.24 -4.24
N HIS A 16 -12.01 -2.32 -5.17
CA HIS A 16 -10.78 -2.31 -5.97
C HIS A 16 -9.53 -2.04 -5.12
N LEU A 17 -9.60 -1.09 -4.20
CA LEU A 17 -8.48 -0.81 -3.30
C LEU A 17 -8.16 -2.02 -2.42
N ARG A 18 -9.18 -2.76 -1.96
CA ARG A 18 -8.97 -4.04 -1.24
C ARG A 18 -8.30 -5.08 -2.12
N GLN A 19 -8.79 -5.25 -3.35
CA GLN A 19 -8.20 -6.19 -4.30
C GLN A 19 -6.73 -5.86 -4.58
N PHE A 20 -6.41 -4.59 -4.83
CA PHE A 20 -5.03 -4.16 -5.03
C PHE A 20 -4.16 -4.41 -3.81
N CYS A 21 -4.65 -4.16 -2.60
CA CYS A 21 -3.88 -4.46 -1.39
C CYS A 21 -3.59 -5.96 -1.23
N LEU A 22 -4.54 -6.83 -1.58
CA LEU A 22 -4.35 -8.28 -1.55
C LEU A 22 -3.30 -8.73 -2.58
N GLU A 23 -3.46 -8.33 -3.84
CA GLU A 23 -2.53 -8.71 -4.91
C GLU A 23 -1.12 -8.15 -4.69
N LEU A 24 -1.01 -6.91 -4.21
CA LEU A 24 0.29 -6.30 -3.91
C LEU A 24 0.94 -6.93 -2.69
N ASN A 25 0.18 -7.43 -1.71
CA ASN A 25 0.75 -8.19 -0.59
C ASN A 25 1.40 -9.48 -1.08
N ASP A 26 0.72 -10.24 -1.96
CA ASP A 26 1.27 -11.46 -2.54
C ASP A 26 2.55 -11.16 -3.34
N LEU A 27 2.53 -10.11 -4.17
CA LEU A 27 3.71 -9.66 -4.90
C LEU A 27 4.85 -9.26 -3.94
N THR A 28 4.55 -8.57 -2.84
CA THR A 28 5.54 -8.15 -1.85
C THR A 28 6.22 -9.34 -1.18
N VAL A 29 5.48 -10.41 -0.90
CA VAL A 29 6.04 -11.66 -0.36
C VAL A 29 7.01 -12.31 -1.35
N LEU A 30 6.67 -12.32 -2.64
CA LEU A 30 7.55 -12.85 -3.69
C LEU A 30 8.84 -12.02 -3.82
N LEU A 31 8.73 -10.69 -3.71
CA LEU A 31 9.86 -9.76 -3.85
C LEU A 31 10.78 -9.70 -2.63
N GLN A 32 10.37 -10.22 -1.46
CA GLN A 32 11.14 -10.15 -0.22
C GLN A 32 12.55 -10.78 -0.32
N LYS A 33 12.76 -11.72 -1.25
CA LYS A 33 14.08 -12.34 -1.48
C LYS A 33 14.99 -11.54 -2.38
N GLU A 34 14.42 -10.65 -3.21
CA GLU A 34 15.14 -9.87 -4.21
C GLU A 34 15.39 -8.42 -3.72
N CYS A 35 14.42 -7.85 -3.01
CA CYS A 35 14.46 -6.50 -2.47
C CYS A 35 14.96 -6.55 -1.01
N LEU A 36 16.28 -6.55 -0.84
CA LEU A 36 16.92 -6.60 0.48
C LEU A 36 17.16 -5.18 1.03
N PRO A 37 17.10 -4.98 2.35
CA PRO A 37 17.34 -3.65 2.94
C PRO A 37 18.70 -3.03 2.60
N GLU A 38 19.72 -3.86 2.36
CA GLU A 38 21.07 -3.43 2.04
C GLU A 38 21.20 -2.94 0.59
N THR A 39 20.52 -3.59 -0.35
CA THR A 39 20.57 -3.26 -1.79
C THR A 39 19.51 -2.24 -2.17
N CYS A 40 18.36 -2.26 -1.51
CA CYS A 40 17.21 -1.39 -1.73
C CYS A 40 16.98 -0.51 -0.50
N SER A 41 18.02 0.23 -0.09
CA SER A 41 18.08 0.96 1.18
C SER A 41 17.15 2.16 1.28
N GLN A 42 16.61 2.63 0.16
CA GLN A 42 15.67 3.74 0.09
C GLN A 42 14.54 3.42 -0.89
N MET A 43 13.34 3.93 -0.63
CA MET A 43 12.21 3.84 -1.56
C MET A 43 12.32 4.93 -2.63
N THR A 44 12.75 4.55 -3.83
CA THR A 44 12.83 5.43 -5.01
C THR A 44 12.17 4.76 -6.22
N ALA A 45 11.64 5.56 -7.14
CA ALA A 45 11.18 5.10 -8.46
C ALA A 45 12.05 5.65 -9.59
N THR A 46 12.75 6.75 -9.32
CA THR A 46 13.72 7.41 -10.21
C THR A 46 14.86 7.95 -9.34
N GLU A 47 15.95 8.40 -9.95
CA GLU A 47 17.10 8.97 -9.23
C GLU A 47 16.81 10.36 -8.62
N GLN A 48 15.70 11.00 -8.99
CA GLN A 48 15.42 12.39 -8.62
C GLN A 48 14.70 12.56 -7.27
N TRP A 49 13.94 11.55 -6.85
CA TRP A 49 13.03 11.68 -5.71
C TRP A 49 13.01 10.42 -4.85
N ILE A 50 12.95 10.65 -3.53
CA ILE A 50 12.80 9.62 -2.51
C ILE A 50 11.40 9.73 -1.92
N PHE A 51 10.75 8.58 -1.73
CA PHE A 51 9.48 8.50 -1.02
C PHE A 51 9.71 8.35 0.48
N LEU A 52 9.13 9.24 1.27
CA LEU A 52 9.20 9.19 2.74
C LEU A 52 8.02 8.38 3.30
N CYS A 53 8.31 7.50 4.24
CA CYS A 53 7.36 6.59 4.85
C CYS A 53 6.53 7.29 5.93
N ALA A 54 5.22 7.36 5.73
CA ALA A 54 4.27 8.03 6.64
C ALA A 54 3.78 7.15 7.80
N ALA A 55 4.19 5.87 7.88
CA ALA A 55 3.85 5.00 9.01
C ALA A 55 4.56 5.40 10.32
N HIS A 56 5.46 6.38 10.25
CA HIS A 56 6.20 6.90 11.39
C HIS A 56 5.65 8.25 11.84
N LYS A 57 5.86 8.59 13.12
CA LYS A 57 5.41 9.86 13.72
C LYS A 57 5.84 11.09 12.90
N ASN A 58 7.07 11.08 12.41
CA ASN A 58 7.57 12.02 11.41
C ASN A 58 7.94 11.20 10.17
N PRO A 59 7.52 11.62 8.96
CA PRO A 59 7.89 10.92 7.73
C PRO A 59 9.40 10.77 7.63
N LYS A 60 9.86 9.55 7.34
CA LYS A 60 11.29 9.23 7.24
C LYS A 60 11.58 8.22 6.15
N GLU A 61 12.84 8.11 5.75
CA GLU A 61 13.28 7.09 4.81
C GLU A 61 13.16 5.69 5.42
N CYS A 62 12.83 4.73 4.55
CA CYS A 62 12.83 3.30 4.84
C CYS A 62 13.41 2.58 3.64
N PRO A 63 14.01 1.40 3.85
CA PRO A 63 14.29 0.48 2.76
C PRO A 63 13.03 0.21 1.93
N ALA A 64 13.17 0.02 0.62
CA ALA A 64 12.03 -0.06 -0.29
C ALA A 64 11.06 -1.19 0.09
N ILE A 65 11.58 -2.35 0.51
CA ILE A 65 10.76 -3.48 0.96
C ILE A 65 9.97 -3.15 2.23
N ASP A 66 10.60 -2.43 3.17
CA ASP A 66 9.94 -2.05 4.43
C ASP A 66 8.94 -0.91 4.21
N TYR A 67 9.27 0.06 3.35
CA TYR A 67 8.32 1.09 2.91
C TYR A 67 7.06 0.46 2.31
N THR A 68 7.24 -0.53 1.42
CA THR A 68 6.14 -1.21 0.74
C THR A 68 5.26 -1.93 1.75
N ARG A 69 5.85 -2.70 2.67
CA ARG A 69 5.13 -3.36 3.78
C ARG A 69 4.37 -2.36 4.63
N HIS A 70 5.03 -1.31 5.13
CA HIS A 70 4.38 -0.29 5.96
C HIS A 70 3.20 0.38 5.26
N THR A 71 3.32 0.61 3.96
CA THR A 71 2.26 1.21 3.15
C THR A 71 1.08 0.26 3.00
N LEU A 72 1.34 -1.01 2.67
CA LEU A 72 0.30 -2.03 2.51
C LEU A 72 -0.40 -2.35 3.85
N ASP A 73 0.35 -2.47 4.94
CA ASP A 73 -0.20 -2.65 6.28
C ASP A 73 -1.08 -1.47 6.70
N GLY A 74 -0.63 -0.24 6.41
CA GLY A 74 -1.40 0.97 6.66
C GLY A 74 -2.69 1.02 5.84
N ALA A 75 -2.62 0.71 4.54
CA ALA A 75 -3.77 0.67 3.66
C ALA A 75 -4.77 -0.42 4.09
N ALA A 76 -4.29 -1.64 4.39
CA ALA A 76 -5.12 -2.73 4.86
C ALA A 76 -5.79 -2.39 6.20
N SER A 77 -5.04 -1.81 7.15
CA SER A 77 -5.59 -1.37 8.45
C SER A 77 -6.69 -0.33 8.27
N LEU A 78 -6.49 0.66 7.40
CA LEU A 78 -7.49 1.68 7.10
C LEU A 78 -8.74 1.08 6.44
N LEU A 79 -8.56 0.23 5.43
CA LEU A 79 -9.67 -0.38 4.68
C LEU A 79 -10.51 -1.33 5.55
N ASN A 80 -9.93 -1.96 6.58
CA ASN A 80 -10.62 -2.83 7.53
C ASN A 80 -11.05 -2.09 8.82
N SER A 81 -10.99 -0.76 8.85
CA SER A 81 -11.36 0.01 10.04
C SER A 81 -12.86 0.34 10.06
N ASN A 82 -13.59 -0.21 11.04
CA ASN A 82 -15.01 0.08 11.25
C ASN A 82 -15.30 1.57 11.53
N LYS A 83 -14.28 2.34 11.93
CA LYS A 83 -14.40 3.79 12.10
C LYS A 83 -14.58 4.51 10.75
N TYR A 84 -13.87 4.05 9.72
CA TYR A 84 -13.86 4.68 8.40
C TYR A 84 -14.77 3.96 7.41
N PHE A 85 -14.96 2.65 7.57
CA PHE A 85 -15.81 1.79 6.76
C PHE A 85 -16.73 0.93 7.66
N PRO A 86 -17.82 1.50 8.21
CA PRO A 86 -18.63 0.83 9.23
C PRO A 86 -19.43 -0.40 8.76
N SER A 87 -19.58 -0.57 7.45
CA SER A 87 -20.34 -1.65 6.82
C SER A 87 -19.44 -2.80 6.33
N ARG A 88 -18.26 -2.94 6.93
CA ARG A 88 -17.21 -3.88 6.54
C ARG A 88 -16.69 -4.65 7.74
#